data_AF-A0A1V5LRA7-F1
#
_entry.id   AF-A0A1V5LRA7-F1
#
_cell.length_a   1.000
_cell.length_b   1.000
_cell.length_c   1.000
_cell.angle_alpha   90.00
_cell.angle_beta   90.00
_cell.angle_gamma   90.00
#
_symmetry.space_group_name_H-M   'P 1'
#
loop_
_entity.id
_entity.type
_entity.pdbx_description
1 polymer ?
#
loop_
_entity_poly.entity_id
_entity_poly.type
_entity_poly.pdbx_seq_one_letter_code
_entity_poly.pdbx_strand_id
1 'polypeptide(L)'
;MLRYTRVEPHTGFTFTRNLVISAGIPVWLGDYGPDARRMDCDDNLYWDVTGAPVLNKHGEAALTFADWQALGHDRHSRVADPRCANLAARDFTLAPDSPLWEMGFLPFSLTEVGQRKV
;
A
#
# COMPACT_ATOMS: atom_id res chain seq x y z
N MET A 1 -1.47 -4.59 -8.26
CA MET A 1 -1.70 -5.90 -7.60
C MET A 1 -0.35 -6.50 -7.25
N LEU A 2 -0.20 -6.94 -6.00
CA LEU A 2 0.99 -7.52 -5.40
C LEU A 2 0.78 -9.03 -5.24
N ARG A 3 1.79 -9.82 -5.58
CA ARG A 3 1.76 -11.28 -5.41
C ARG A 3 3.11 -11.75 -4.90
N TYR A 4 3.12 -12.32 -3.72
CA TYR A 4 4.24 -13.12 -3.25
C TYR A 4 4.02 -14.55 -3.75
N THR A 5 5.01 -15.13 -4.43
CA THR A 5 4.84 -16.40 -5.16
C THR A 5 5.47 -17.57 -4.43
N ARG A 6 6.71 -17.41 -3.92
CA ARG A 6 7.48 -18.47 -3.24
C ARG A 6 7.50 -18.28 -1.73
N VAL A 7 6.84 -19.17 -0.97
CA VAL A 7 6.87 -19.12 0.49
C VAL A 7 8.26 -19.53 0.99
N GLU A 8 8.82 -18.72 1.88
CA GLU A 8 10.14 -18.94 2.51
C GLU A 8 9.99 -19.13 4.03
N PRO A 9 10.94 -19.80 4.70
CA PRO A 9 10.92 -19.92 6.16
C PRO A 9 11.24 -18.60 6.88
N HIS A 10 11.79 -17.61 6.18
CA HIS A 10 12.07 -16.27 6.68
C HIS A 10 11.08 -15.24 6.10
N THR A 11 11.10 -14.01 6.60
CA THR A 11 10.34 -12.89 6.03
C THR A 11 10.75 -12.69 4.57
N GLY A 12 9.82 -12.91 3.63
CA GLY A 12 10.12 -12.85 2.20
C GLY A 12 10.31 -11.42 1.70
N PHE A 13 9.54 -10.48 2.24
CA PHE A 13 9.67 -9.05 1.93
C PHE A 13 9.06 -8.19 3.02
N THR A 14 9.50 -6.93 3.06
CA THR A 14 8.93 -5.86 3.87
C THR A 14 8.27 -4.84 2.93
N PHE A 15 7.04 -4.44 3.23
CA PHE A 15 6.25 -3.50 2.46
C PHE A 15 5.70 -2.43 3.39
N THR A 16 6.46 -1.35 3.56
CA THR A 16 6.13 -0.29 4.53
C THR A 16 6.27 1.10 3.94
N ARG A 17 5.46 2.06 4.41
CA ARG A 17 5.49 3.48 4.01
C ARG A 17 5.22 3.71 2.52
N ASN A 18 4.29 2.92 1.96
CA ASN A 18 3.87 3.05 0.58
C ASN A 18 2.53 3.78 0.47
N LEU A 19 2.36 4.58 -0.59
CA LEU A 19 1.05 4.98 -1.09
C LEU A 19 0.59 3.95 -2.13
N VAL A 20 -0.49 3.23 -1.84
CA VAL A 20 -1.05 2.20 -2.72
C VAL A 20 -2.39 2.68 -3.27
N ILE A 21 -2.44 2.92 -4.58
CA ILE A 21 -3.64 3.36 -5.29
C ILE A 21 -4.17 2.22 -6.17
N SER A 22 -5.45 1.87 -6.01
CA SER A 22 -6.15 0.86 -6.80
C SER A 22 -7.44 1.39 -7.43
N ALA A 23 -8.05 0.57 -8.30
CA ALA A 23 -9.31 0.89 -8.98
C ALA A 23 -10.20 -0.37 -9.07
N GLY A 24 -10.87 -0.71 -7.98
CA GLY A 24 -11.79 -1.84 -7.89
C GLY A 24 -11.13 -3.21 -7.99
N ILE A 25 -9.81 -3.28 -7.79
CA ILE A 25 -9.04 -4.53 -7.86
C ILE A 25 -8.38 -4.85 -6.52
N PRO A 26 -8.29 -6.13 -6.12
CA PRO A 26 -7.56 -6.52 -4.93
C PRO A 26 -6.10 -6.09 -4.97
N VAL A 27 -5.61 -5.55 -3.86
CA VAL A 27 -4.19 -5.19 -3.71
C VAL A 27 -3.33 -6.46 -3.70
N TRP A 28 -3.62 -7.39 -2.80
CA TRP A 28 -2.88 -8.62 -2.58
C TRP A 28 -3.54 -9.81 -3.28
N LEU A 29 -2.79 -10.54 -4.09
CA LEU A 29 -3.24 -11.76 -4.75
C LEU A 29 -2.62 -13.01 -4.11
N GLY A 30 -3.47 -13.97 -3.74
CA GLY A 30 -3.10 -15.21 -3.07
C GLY A 30 -3.59 -15.24 -1.62
N ASP A 31 -3.31 -16.34 -0.93
CA ASP A 31 -3.65 -16.50 0.48
C ASP A 31 -2.57 -15.90 1.38
N TYR A 32 -3.01 -15.11 2.36
CA TYR A 32 -2.21 -14.38 3.34
C TYR A 32 -2.84 -14.47 4.74
N GLY A 33 -3.57 -15.55 5.04
CA GLY A 33 -4.05 -15.87 6.38
C GLY A 33 -2.92 -16.13 7.41
N PRO A 34 -3.26 -16.47 8.66
CA PRO A 34 -2.33 -16.52 9.79
C PRO A 34 -1.15 -17.50 9.61
N ASP A 35 -1.37 -18.62 8.93
CA ASP A 35 -0.35 -19.65 8.67
C ASP A 35 0.25 -19.54 7.26
N ALA A 36 -0.04 -18.45 6.55
CA ALA A 36 0.34 -18.29 5.16
C ALA A 36 1.70 -17.57 5.03
N ARG A 37 1.81 -16.78 3.97
CA ARG A 37 3.00 -16.07 3.52
C ARG A 37 3.60 -15.14 4.59
N ARG A 38 4.88 -15.33 4.91
CA ARG A 38 5.66 -14.48 5.83
C ARG A 38 6.05 -13.16 5.17
N MET A 39 5.32 -12.10 5.48
CA MET A 39 5.66 -10.73 5.10
C MET A 39 5.59 -9.81 6.30
N ASP A 40 6.27 -8.68 6.21
CA ASP A 40 6.08 -7.56 7.12
C ASP A 40 5.45 -6.41 6.33
N CYS A 41 4.22 -6.03 6.65
CA CYS A 41 3.52 -4.93 5.98
C CYS A 41 2.85 -4.02 7.01
N ASP A 42 3.21 -2.74 6.96
CA ASP A 42 2.72 -1.74 7.90
C ASP A 42 2.98 -0.29 7.43
N ASP A 43 2.37 0.70 8.08
CA ASP A 43 2.54 2.13 7.78
C ASP A 43 2.25 2.50 6.31
N ASN A 44 1.37 1.78 5.63
CA ASN A 44 0.97 2.06 4.25
C ASN A 44 -0.34 2.87 4.20
N LEU A 45 -0.48 3.75 3.21
CA LEU A 45 -1.74 4.40 2.90
C LEU A 45 -2.39 3.71 1.69
N TYR A 46 -3.57 3.15 1.89
CA TYR A 46 -4.36 2.53 0.84
C TYR A 46 -5.47 3.47 0.37
N TRP A 47 -5.64 3.58 -0.94
CA TRP A 47 -6.76 4.31 -1.52
C TRP A 47 -7.26 3.61 -2.78
N ASP A 48 -8.57 3.38 -2.85
CA ASP A 48 -9.19 2.91 -4.08
C ASP A 48 -10.04 4.03 -4.67
N VAL A 49 -9.81 4.37 -5.94
CA VAL A 49 -10.53 5.45 -6.61
C VAL A 49 -12.02 5.15 -6.81
N THR A 50 -12.42 3.89 -6.66
CA THR A 50 -13.82 3.44 -6.77
C THR A 50 -14.52 3.35 -5.41
N GLY A 51 -13.81 3.54 -4.29
CA GLY A 51 -14.38 3.54 -2.95
C GLY A 51 -13.50 2.84 -1.91
N ALA A 52 -14.06 1.86 -1.19
CA ALA A 52 -13.31 1.10 -0.20
C ALA A 52 -12.36 0.11 -0.89
N PRO A 53 -11.07 0.06 -0.50
CA PRO A 53 -10.12 -0.87 -1.09
C PRO A 53 -10.45 -2.31 -0.71
N VAL A 54 -10.34 -3.21 -1.69
CA VAL A 54 -10.29 -4.65 -1.45
C VAL A 54 -8.83 -5.03 -1.22
N LEU A 55 -8.49 -5.51 -0.03
CA LEU A 55 -7.09 -5.77 0.30
C LEU A 55 -6.65 -7.10 -0.25
N ASN A 56 -7.48 -8.12 -0.07
CA ASN A 56 -7.16 -9.48 -0.51
C ASN A 56 -8.44 -10.23 -0.91
N LYS A 57 -8.28 -11.41 -1.52
CA LYS A 57 -9.34 -12.38 -1.69
C LYS A 57 -8.91 -13.70 -1.05
N HIS A 58 -9.73 -14.20 -0.13
CA HIS A 58 -9.58 -15.54 0.44
C HIS A 58 -10.65 -16.44 -0.18
N GLY A 59 -10.27 -17.25 -1.17
CA GLY A 59 -11.25 -17.96 -2.01
C GLY A 59 -12.06 -16.99 -2.88
N GLU A 60 -13.40 -17.09 -2.82
CA GLU A 60 -14.31 -16.18 -3.53
C GLU A 60 -14.63 -14.89 -2.75
N ALA A 61 -14.35 -14.86 -1.44
CA ALA A 61 -14.67 -13.73 -0.58
C ALA A 61 -13.57 -12.66 -0.62
N ALA A 62 -13.97 -11.42 -0.81
CA ALA A 62 -13.10 -10.26 -0.66
C ALA A 62 -12.90 -9.94 0.82
N LEU A 63 -11.65 -9.77 1.24
CA LEU A 63 -11.32 -9.27 2.58
C LEU A 63 -11.34 -7.75 2.57
N THR A 64 -12.04 -7.17 3.55
CA THR A 64 -12.01 -5.73 3.81
C THR A 64 -10.68 -5.34 4.44
N PHE A 65 -10.41 -4.03 4.55
CA PHE A 65 -9.24 -3.54 5.27
C PHE A 65 -9.27 -3.94 6.76
N ALA A 66 -10.45 -3.96 7.39
CA ALA A 66 -10.59 -4.37 8.78
C ALA A 66 -10.28 -5.87 8.97
N ASP A 67 -10.75 -6.72 8.04
CA ASP A 67 -10.42 -8.16 8.07
C ASP A 67 -8.92 -8.37 7.88
N TRP A 68 -8.30 -7.60 6.98
CA TRP A 68 -6.87 -7.62 6.75
C TRP A 68 -6.07 -7.26 8.01
N GLN A 69 -6.51 -6.23 8.74
CA GLN A 69 -5.93 -5.85 10.02
C GLN A 69 -6.16 -6.91 11.11
N ALA A 70 -7.31 -7.58 11.11
CA ALA A 70 -7.60 -8.66 12.04
C ALA A 70 -6.68 -9.88 11.85
N LEU A 71 -6.11 -10.06 10.65
CA LEU A 71 -5.06 -11.07 10.39
C LEU A 71 -3.68 -10.67 10.93
N GLY A 72 -3.53 -9.44 11.43
CA GLY A 72 -2.28 -8.91 11.98
C GLY A 72 -1.43 -8.10 10.99
N HIS A 73 -1.90 -7.91 9.77
CA HIS A 73 -1.24 -7.12 8.73
C HIS A 73 -1.61 -5.64 8.84
N ASP A 74 -0.75 -4.72 8.40
CA ASP A 74 -1.10 -3.32 8.15
C ASP A 74 -1.79 -2.62 9.36
N ARG A 75 -1.30 -2.90 10.58
CA ARG A 75 -1.93 -2.48 11.84
C ARG A 75 -1.93 -0.96 12.04
N HIS A 76 -0.92 -0.27 11.54
CA HIS A 76 -0.76 1.19 11.59
C HIS A 76 -1.05 1.87 10.25
N SER A 77 -1.27 1.07 9.20
CA SER A 77 -1.73 1.52 7.89
C SER A 77 -3.13 2.12 7.96
N ARG A 78 -3.48 2.92 6.94
CA ARG A 78 -4.75 3.65 6.87
C ARG A 78 -5.38 3.52 5.50
N VAL A 79 -6.70 3.74 5.46
CA VAL A 79 -7.45 3.95 4.21
C VAL A 79 -7.93 5.38 4.17
N ALA A 80 -7.40 6.19 3.26
CA ALA A 80 -7.85 7.57 3.03
C ALA A 80 -7.41 8.10 1.66
N ASP A 81 -8.09 9.13 1.16
CA ASP A 81 -7.69 9.86 -0.05
C ASP A 81 -6.31 10.52 0.17
N PRO A 82 -5.29 10.21 -0.65
CA PRO A 82 -3.94 10.76 -0.50
C PRO A 82 -3.84 12.23 -0.91
N ARG A 83 -4.88 12.80 -1.53
CA ARG A 83 -4.89 14.19 -2.04
C ARG A 83 -3.78 14.46 -3.06
N CYS A 84 -3.63 13.56 -4.03
CA CYS A 84 -2.75 13.79 -5.18
C CYS A 84 -3.28 14.93 -6.05
N ALA A 85 -2.38 15.78 -6.56
CA ALA A 85 -2.73 16.95 -7.36
C ALA A 85 -3.54 16.59 -8.63
N ASN A 86 -3.13 15.54 -9.36
CA ASN A 86 -3.88 15.04 -10.50
C ASN A 86 -3.54 13.57 -10.79
N LEU A 87 -4.27 12.65 -10.18
CA LEU A 87 -4.06 11.22 -10.39
C LEU A 87 -4.24 10.80 -11.87
N ALA A 88 -5.21 11.37 -12.59
CA ALA A 88 -5.49 11.00 -13.98
C ALA A 88 -4.32 11.34 -14.92
N ALA A 89 -3.63 12.44 -14.65
CA ALA A 89 -2.41 12.84 -15.35
C ALA A 89 -1.14 12.20 -14.77
N ARG A 90 -1.25 11.32 -13.77
CA ARG A 90 -0.13 10.71 -13.01
C ARG A 90 0.73 11.74 -12.26
N ASP A 91 0.13 12.84 -11.85
CA ASP A 91 0.73 13.78 -10.92
C ASP A 91 0.40 13.37 -9.49
N PHE A 92 1.39 12.74 -8.85
CA PHE A 92 1.30 12.23 -7.48
C PHE A 92 1.78 13.25 -6.45
N THR A 93 1.96 14.52 -6.83
CA THR A 93 2.29 15.58 -5.87
C THR A 93 1.20 15.65 -4.81
N LEU A 94 1.59 15.59 -3.54
CA LEU A 94 0.65 15.55 -2.41
C LEU A 94 0.26 16.96 -1.98
N ALA A 95 -1.03 17.18 -1.75
CA ALA A 95 -1.51 18.43 -1.16
C ALA A 95 -0.98 18.59 0.29
N PRO A 96 -0.88 19.84 0.81
CA PRO A 96 -0.40 20.09 2.17
C PRO A 96 -1.22 19.42 3.29
N ASP A 97 -2.48 19.08 3.01
CA ASP A 97 -3.42 18.42 3.93
C ASP A 97 -3.51 16.90 3.68
N SER A 98 -2.56 16.30 2.95
CA SER A 98 -2.51 14.86 2.74
C SER A 98 -2.34 14.09 4.06
N PRO A 99 -3.09 12.98 4.29
CA PRO A 99 -2.93 12.15 5.48
C PRO A 99 -1.54 11.48 5.59
N LEU A 100 -0.79 11.41 4.48
CA LEU A 100 0.57 10.89 4.46
C LEU A 100 1.53 11.68 5.36
N TRP A 101 1.30 12.99 5.54
CA TRP A 101 2.14 13.82 6.39
C TRP A 101 2.05 13.42 7.86
N GLU A 102 0.85 13.10 8.34
CA GLU A 102 0.64 12.60 9.71
C GLU A 102 1.23 11.20 9.92
N MET A 103 1.37 10.43 8.84
CA MET A 103 1.99 9.11 8.85
C MET A 103 3.53 9.18 8.76
N GLY A 104 4.11 10.38 8.70
CA GLY A 104 5.55 10.58 8.59
C GLY A 104 6.12 10.23 7.21
N PHE A 105 5.31 10.33 6.16
CA PHE A 105 5.79 10.14 4.79
C PHE A 105 6.85 11.18 4.43
N LEU A 106 7.98 10.72 3.89
CA LEU A 106 9.08 11.55 3.46
C LEU A 106 9.24 11.43 1.94
N PRO A 107 8.78 12.40 1.14
CA PRO A 107 8.97 12.38 -0.30
C PRO A 107 10.46 12.40 -0.63
N PHE A 108 10.85 11.62 -1.64
CA PHE A 108 12.22 11.64 -2.13
C PHE A 108 12.52 13.01 -2.73
N SER A 109 13.61 13.64 -2.28
CA SER A 109 14.10 14.82 -2.96
C SER A 109 14.64 14.45 -4.34
N LEU A 110 14.11 15.10 -5.37
CA LEU A 110 14.62 14.98 -6.74
C LEU A 110 15.65 16.07 -7.07
N THR A 111 16.02 16.93 -6.12
CA THR A 111 16.94 18.05 -6.39
C THR A 111 18.38 17.61 -6.64
N GLU A 112 18.76 16.45 -6.12
CA GLU A 112 20.13 15.92 -6.20
C GLU A 112 20.24 14.62 -7.03
N VAL A 113 19.15 14.22 -7.70
CA VAL A 113 19.13 13.00 -8.51
C VAL A 113 19.41 13.30 -9.99
N GLY A 114 19.96 12.33 -10.71
CA GLY A 114 20.32 12.47 -12.12
C GLY A 114 21.81 12.79 -12.35
N GLN A 115 22.21 12.97 -13.61
CA GLN A 115 23.60 13.30 -13.92
C GLN A 115 23.93 14.68 -13.35
N ARG A 116 24.88 14.72 -12.40
CA ARG A 116 25.45 15.96 -11.90
C ARG A 116 26.10 16.66 -13.11
N LYS A 117 25.57 17.83 -13.50
CA LYS A 117 26.20 18.65 -14.55
C LYS A 117 27.59 19.03 -14.03
N VAL A 118 28.62 18.45 -14.64
CA VAL A 118 30.02 18.87 -14.50
C VAL A 118 30.25 20.15 -15.29
#